data_AF-A0A564YTC4-F1
#
_entry.id   AF-A0A564YTC4-F1
#
_cell.length_a   1.000
_cell.length_b   1.000
_cell.length_c   1.000
_cell.angle_alpha   90.00
_cell.angle_beta   90.00
_cell.angle_gamma   90.00
#
_symmetry.space_group_name_H-M   'P 1'
#
loop_
_entity.id
_entity.type
_entity.pdbx_description
1 polymer ?
#
loop_
_entity_poly.entity_id
_entity_poly.type
_entity_poly.pdbx_seq_one_letter_code
_entity_poly.pdbx_strand_id
1 'polypeptide(L)'
;MLDFVKCIAKEAGIIAEESASGRSLLTSEPTWIIDPIDGTSNFVSKFPFCAVSIGYFKDKQAQCAVVYNPISDQMFFAERGKGAFINEKKLIVSQCSDLHNALILTDWGGDRNAANLDTKAANIRRLISEARGYVFKSSF
;
A
#
# COMPACT_ATOMS: atom_id res chain seq x y z
N MET A 1 -9.89 -5.28 -14.59
CA MET A 1 -8.87 -4.26 -14.25
C MET A 1 -7.62 -4.41 -15.11
N LEU A 2 -6.95 -5.57 -15.10
CA LEU A 2 -5.80 -5.81 -15.98
C LEU A 2 -6.11 -5.56 -17.46
N ASP A 3 -7.28 -5.95 -17.96
CA ASP A 3 -7.66 -5.69 -19.35
C ASP A 3 -7.87 -4.20 -19.64
N PHE A 4 -8.39 -3.45 -18.67
CA PHE A 4 -8.50 -2.00 -18.77
C PHE A 4 -7.12 -1.35 -18.77
N VAL A 5 -6.23 -1.77 -17.86
CA VAL A 5 -4.86 -1.25 -17.81
C VAL A 5 -4.10 -1.60 -19.07
N LYS A 6 -4.17 -2.85 -19.57
CA LYS A 6 -3.60 -3.25 -20.87
C LYS A 6 -4.14 -2.41 -22.04
N CYS A 7 -5.39 -1.98 -21.99
CA CYS A 7 -6.00 -1.14 -23.01
C CYS A 7 -5.40 0.28 -23.03
N ILE A 8 -5.14 0.87 -21.85
CA ILE A 8 -4.57 2.22 -21.71
C ILE A 8 -3.04 2.25 -21.69
N ALA A 9 -2.40 1.11 -21.41
CA ALA A 9 -0.96 0.95 -21.19
C ALA A 9 -0.32 0.08 -22.28
N LYS A 10 -0.73 0.23 -23.54
CA LYS A 10 -0.31 -0.66 -24.65
C LYS A 10 1.20 -0.78 -24.83
N GLU A 11 1.97 0.22 -24.40
CA GLU A 11 3.43 0.28 -24.55
C GLU A 11 4.19 0.14 -23.21
N ALA A 12 3.50 -0.05 -22.08
CA ALA A 12 4.11 -0.13 -20.76
C ALA A 12 4.05 -1.55 -20.19
N GLY A 13 5.09 -1.94 -19.45
CA GLY A 13 5.12 -3.18 -18.68
C GLY A 13 4.05 -3.19 -17.59
N ILE A 14 3.64 -4.39 -17.16
CA ILE A 14 2.70 -4.58 -16.04
C ILE A 14 3.33 -5.55 -15.04
N ILE A 15 3.39 -5.12 -13.78
CA ILE A 15 3.71 -5.94 -12.62
C ILE A 15 2.44 -6.00 -11.77
N ALA A 16 1.89 -7.18 -11.55
CA ALA A 16 0.70 -7.36 -10.71
C ALA A 16 0.87 -8.57 -9.80
N GLU A 17 0.38 -8.47 -8.56
CA GLU A 17 0.48 -9.52 -7.52
C GLU A 17 0.07 -10.90 -8.09
N GLU A 18 -1.10 -10.95 -8.72
CA GLU A 18 -1.70 -12.18 -9.26
C GLU A 18 -1.12 -12.65 -10.60
N SER A 19 -0.29 -11.82 -11.25
CA SER A 19 0.22 -12.09 -12.62
C SER A 19 1.73 -12.30 -12.67
N ALA A 20 2.44 -11.97 -11.59
CA ALA A 20 3.87 -12.14 -11.49
C ALA A 20 4.20 -13.59 -11.13
N SER A 21 4.19 -14.49 -12.13
CA SER A 21 4.82 -15.81 -12.00
C SER A 21 6.35 -15.65 -11.93
N GLY A 22 6.87 -15.13 -10.82
CA GLY A 22 8.28 -14.82 -10.59
C GLY A 22 8.52 -13.39 -10.08
N ARG A 23 9.76 -13.09 -9.66
CA ARG A 23 10.17 -11.72 -9.30
C ARG A 23 10.26 -10.86 -10.57
N SER A 24 9.20 -10.14 -10.91
CA SER A 24 9.26 -9.10 -11.95
C SER A 24 10.14 -7.96 -11.45
N LEU A 25 11.27 -7.73 -12.13
CA LEU A 25 12.18 -6.64 -11.80
C LEU A 25 11.68 -5.34 -12.42
N LEU A 26 11.60 -4.28 -11.62
CA LEU A 26 11.33 -2.93 -12.12
C LEU A 26 12.53 -2.46 -12.97
N THR A 27 12.26 -2.18 -14.25
CA THR A 27 13.25 -1.67 -15.21
C THR A 27 13.11 -0.15 -15.36
N SER A 28 13.92 0.46 -16.24
CA SER A 28 13.76 1.88 -16.58
C SER A 28 12.56 2.14 -17.49
N GLU A 29 12.01 1.09 -18.12
CA GLU A 29 10.86 1.22 -19.00
C GLU A 29 9.59 1.62 -18.23
N PRO A 30 8.68 2.37 -18.87
CA PRO A 30 7.33 2.59 -18.36
C PRO A 30 6.69 1.30 -17.83
N THR A 31 6.30 1.31 -16.56
CA THR A 31 5.75 0.13 -15.88
C THR A 31 4.60 0.51 -14.97
N TRP A 32 3.49 -0.21 -15.09
CA TRP A 32 2.37 -0.16 -14.15
C TRP A 32 2.53 -1.24 -13.09
N ILE A 33 2.43 -0.86 -11.82
CA ILE A 33 2.40 -1.77 -10.68
C ILE A 33 0.98 -1.77 -10.14
N ILE A 34 0.35 -2.95 -10.05
CA ILE A 34 -1.08 -3.07 -9.75
C ILE A 34 -1.30 -4.11 -8.67
N ASP A 35 -2.05 -3.74 -7.64
CA ASP A 35 -2.68 -4.66 -6.72
C ASP A 35 -4.21 -4.48 -6.87
N PRO A 36 -4.92 -5.50 -7.41
CA PRO A 36 -6.35 -5.39 -7.64
C PRO A 36 -7.16 -5.38 -6.33
N ILE A 37 -6.65 -5.97 -5.23
CA ILE A 37 -7.33 -6.07 -3.94
C ILE A 37 -6.29 -6.10 -2.79
N ASP A 38 -5.82 -4.92 -2.36
CA ASP A 38 -5.09 -4.78 -1.09
C ASP A 38 -6.07 -5.07 0.07
N GLY A 39 -5.67 -5.93 1.00
CA GLY A 39 -6.53 -6.37 2.09
C GLY A 39 -7.48 -7.50 1.70
N THR A 40 -7.02 -8.48 0.91
CA THR A 40 -7.84 -9.62 0.47
C THR A 40 -8.61 -10.31 1.61
N SER A 41 -8.01 -10.59 2.78
CA SER A 41 -8.78 -11.14 3.91
C SER A 41 -9.83 -10.20 4.47
N ASN A 42 -9.61 -8.88 4.44
CA ASN A 42 -10.64 -7.93 4.84
C ASN A 42 -11.80 -7.97 3.86
N PHE A 43 -11.52 -8.02 2.55
CA PHE A 43 -12.54 -8.16 1.52
C PHE A 43 -13.35 -9.46 1.70
N VAL A 44 -12.68 -10.60 1.85
CA VAL A 44 -13.32 -11.91 2.08
C VAL A 44 -14.15 -11.91 3.37
N SER A 45 -13.65 -11.27 4.44
CA SER A 45 -14.32 -11.18 5.73
C SER A 45 -15.34 -10.04 5.82
N LYS A 46 -15.60 -9.32 4.73
CA LYS A 46 -16.51 -8.15 4.67
C LYS A 46 -16.13 -7.00 5.60
N PHE A 47 -14.85 -6.87 5.94
CA PHE A 47 -14.32 -5.76 6.70
C PHE A 47 -13.97 -4.61 5.74
N PRO A 48 -14.40 -3.35 6.00
CA PRO A 48 -14.46 -2.28 4.99
C PRO A 48 -13.10 -1.63 4.65
N PHE A 49 -12.00 -2.31 4.93
CA PHE A 49 -10.63 -1.82 4.71
C PHE A 49 -9.91 -2.67 3.66
N CYS A 50 -10.38 -2.54 2.42
CA CYS A 50 -9.73 -3.05 1.21
C CYS A 50 -9.64 -1.95 0.16
N ALA A 51 -8.65 -2.02 -0.73
CA ALA A 51 -8.45 -1.01 -1.75
C ALA A 51 -7.93 -1.61 -3.06
N VAL A 52 -8.13 -0.88 -4.15
CA VAL A 52 -7.40 -1.06 -5.41
C VAL A 52 -6.18 -0.14 -5.37
N SER A 53 -5.00 -0.65 -5.70
CA SER A 53 -3.78 0.15 -5.79
C SER A 53 -3.16 0.08 -7.19
N ILE A 54 -2.86 1.24 -7.77
CA ILE A 54 -2.25 1.38 -9.09
C ILE A 54 -1.16 2.44 -9.02
N GLY A 55 0.06 2.07 -9.40
CA GLY A 55 1.20 2.99 -9.52
C GLY A 55 1.81 2.96 -10.92
N TYR A 56 2.23 4.12 -11.41
CA TYR A 56 2.99 4.25 -12.66
C TYR A 56 4.44 4.65 -12.37
N PHE A 57 5.35 3.90 -12.96
CA PHE A 57 6.79 4.08 -12.82
C PHE A 57 7.43 4.29 -14.19
N LYS A 58 8.43 5.17 -14.21
CA LYS A 58 9.32 5.40 -15.36
C LYS A 58 10.70 5.70 -14.82
N ASP A 59 11.75 5.17 -15.45
CA ASP A 59 13.14 5.30 -14.99
C ASP A 59 13.32 4.83 -13.53
N LYS A 60 12.58 3.78 -13.14
CA LYS A 60 12.49 3.25 -11.77
C LYS A 60 12.00 4.26 -10.73
N GLN A 61 11.35 5.34 -11.14
CA GLN A 61 10.81 6.38 -10.27
C GLN A 61 9.29 6.41 -10.38
N ALA A 62 8.61 6.49 -9.23
CA ALA A 62 7.16 6.67 -9.16
C ALA A 62 6.79 8.04 -9.75
N GLN A 63 5.89 8.04 -10.73
CA GLN A 63 5.41 9.25 -11.39
C GLN A 63 4.03 9.65 -10.90
N CYS A 64 3.11 8.69 -10.77
CA CYS A 64 1.81 8.89 -10.15
C CYS A 64 1.29 7.58 -9.56
N ALA A 65 0.32 7.68 -8.64
CA ALA A 65 -0.34 6.53 -8.04
C ALA A 65 -1.75 6.87 -7.58
N VAL A 66 -2.60 5.85 -7.50
CA VAL A 66 -3.95 5.88 -6.96
C VAL A 66 -4.13 4.70 -6.01
N VAL A 67 -4.71 4.94 -4.83
CA VAL A 67 -5.23 3.92 -3.91
C VAL A 67 -6.69 4.25 -3.66
N TYR A 68 -7.60 3.36 -4.04
CA TYR A 68 -9.04 3.60 -3.97
C TYR A 68 -9.74 2.54 -3.13
N ASN A 69 -10.38 2.96 -2.04
CA ASN A 69 -11.30 2.11 -1.28
C ASN A 69 -12.73 2.35 -1.78
N PRO A 70 -13.34 1.42 -2.54
CA PRO A 70 -14.67 1.60 -3.11
C PRO A 70 -15.80 1.52 -2.06
N ILE A 71 -15.54 0.97 -0.88
CA ILE A 71 -16.55 0.84 0.18
C ILE A 71 -16.76 2.18 0.89
N SER A 72 -15.68 2.93 1.10
CA SER A 72 -15.71 4.23 1.77
C SER A 72 -15.68 5.43 0.82
N ASP A 73 -15.62 5.20 -0.49
CA ASP A 73 -15.47 6.23 -1.53
C ASP A 73 -14.28 7.16 -1.25
N GLN A 74 -13.15 6.56 -0.85
CA GLN A 74 -11.91 7.26 -0.57
C GLN A 74 -10.87 6.96 -1.63
N MET A 75 -10.58 7.97 -2.45
CA MET A 75 -9.54 7.92 -3.48
C MET A 75 -8.34 8.74 -3.04
N PHE A 76 -7.28 8.04 -2.65
CA PHE A 76 -5.96 8.62 -2.44
C PHE A 76 -5.24 8.67 -3.78
N PHE A 77 -4.65 9.80 -4.14
CA PHE A 77 -3.83 9.88 -5.33
C PHE A 77 -2.67 10.86 -5.16
N ALA A 78 -1.61 10.63 -5.93
CA ALA A 78 -0.45 11.51 -5.94
C ALA A 78 0.17 11.56 -7.33
N GLU A 79 0.78 12.70 -7.64
CA GLU A 79 1.65 12.86 -8.81
C GLU A 79 2.94 13.53 -8.35
N ARG A 80 4.06 13.07 -8.90
CA ARG A 80 5.38 13.56 -8.56
C ARG A 80 5.46 15.07 -8.78
N GLY A 81 5.86 15.79 -7.73
CA GLY A 81 5.95 17.26 -7.74
C GLY A 81 4.63 18.00 -7.54
N LYS A 82 3.47 17.31 -7.53
CA LYS A 82 2.16 17.95 -7.34
C LYS A 82 1.53 17.70 -5.97
N GLY A 83 2.11 16.78 -5.19
CA GLY A 83 1.64 16.41 -3.86
C GLY A 83 0.70 15.20 -3.86
N ALA A 84 0.07 14.96 -2.72
CA ALA A 84 -0.86 13.86 -2.50
C ALA A 84 -2.21 14.39 -2.03
N PHE A 85 -3.28 13.67 -2.35
CA PHE A 85 -4.66 14.07 -2.13
C PHE A 85 -5.49 12.87 -1.70
N ILE A 86 -6.55 13.13 -0.94
CA ILE A 86 -7.67 12.22 -0.71
C ILE A 86 -8.93 12.93 -1.22
N ASN A 87 -9.55 12.35 -2.24
CA ASN A 87 -10.59 13.01 -3.04
C ASN A 87 -10.10 14.42 -3.43
N GLU A 88 -10.86 15.48 -3.15
CA GLU A 88 -10.47 16.84 -3.53
C GLU A 88 -9.52 17.53 -2.53
N LYS A 89 -9.14 16.85 -1.44
CA LYS A 89 -8.40 17.45 -0.32
C LYS A 89 -6.93 17.08 -0.36
N LYS A 90 -6.06 18.09 -0.28
CA LYS A 90 -4.60 17.88 -0.17
C LYS A 90 -4.26 17.22 1.16
N LEU A 91 -3.41 16.18 1.09
CA LEU A 91 -2.89 15.48 2.26
C LEU A 91 -1.63 16.16 2.78
N ILE A 92 -1.51 16.15 4.10
CA ILE A 92 -0.30 16.52 4.84
C ILE A 92 -0.04 15.44 5.88
N VAL A 93 1.24 15.12 6.09
CA VAL A 93 1.63 14.18 7.15
C VAL A 93 1.67 14.89 8.50
N SER A 94 1.48 14.14 9.58
CA SER A 94 1.67 14.66 10.93
C SER A 94 3.10 15.18 11.11
N GLN A 95 3.26 16.30 11.81
CA GLN A 95 4.57 16.81 12.25
C GLN A 95 5.06 16.14 13.54
N CYS A 96 4.52 14.96 13.88
CA CYS A 96 4.86 14.22 15.09
C CYS A 96 6.29 13.69 14.97
N SER A 97 7.21 14.29 15.72
CA SER A 97 8.62 13.88 15.77
C SER A 97 8.97 13.05 17.01
N ASP A 98 8.07 13.00 17.99
CA ASP A 98 8.24 12.26 19.24
C ASP A 98 7.38 10.99 19.22
N LEU A 99 8.01 9.84 19.39
CA LEU A 99 7.35 8.54 19.40
C LEU A 99 6.29 8.48 20.49
N HIS A 100 6.52 9.07 21.66
CA HIS A 100 5.58 9.08 22.78
C HIS A 100 4.24 9.75 22.47
N ASN A 101 4.18 10.56 21.41
CA ASN A 101 2.96 11.21 20.94
C ASN A 101 2.34 10.52 19.70
N ALA A 102 3.04 9.56 19.11
CA ALA A 102 2.63 8.90 17.88
C ALA A 102 1.54 7.84 18.10
N LEU A 103 0.58 7.78 17.17
CA LEU A 103 -0.28 6.61 16.99
C LEU A 103 0.31 5.76 15.87
N ILE A 104 0.67 4.51 16.15
CA ILE A 104 1.32 3.62 15.18
C ILE A 104 0.31 2.63 14.61
N LEU A 105 0.31 2.47 13.29
CA LEU A 105 -0.43 1.43 12.57
C LEU A 105 0.54 0.31 12.17
N THR A 106 0.16 -0.96 12.35
CA THR A 106 0.94 -2.11 11.86
C THR A 106 0.06 -3.29 11.45
N ASP A 107 0.68 -4.29 10.83
CA ASP A 107 0.13 -5.63 10.62
C ASP A 107 1.19 -6.73 10.91
N TRP A 108 0.74 -7.99 10.94
CA TRP A 108 1.61 -9.15 11.17
C TRP A 108 2.33 -9.65 9.92
N GLY A 109 2.02 -9.15 8.73
CA GLY A 109 2.50 -9.69 7.46
C GLY A 109 1.86 -11.02 7.07
N GLY A 110 1.98 -11.39 5.80
CA GLY A 110 1.53 -12.70 5.30
C GLY A 110 2.42 -13.87 5.73
N ASP A 111 3.71 -13.62 5.98
CA ASP A 111 4.65 -14.65 6.43
C ASP A 111 4.49 -14.98 7.92
N ARG A 112 4.10 -16.23 8.18
CA ARG A 112 3.83 -16.82 9.50
C ARG A 112 4.95 -17.73 10.03
N ASN A 113 6.15 -17.67 9.44
CA ASN A 113 7.31 -18.37 9.99
C ASN A 113 7.58 -17.92 11.45
N ALA A 114 7.79 -18.87 12.37
CA ALA A 114 7.93 -18.59 13.79
C ALA A 114 9.05 -17.57 14.11
N ALA A 115 10.23 -17.71 13.50
CA ALA A 115 11.34 -16.79 13.74
C ALA A 115 11.02 -15.35 13.26
N ASN A 116 10.27 -15.24 12.17
CA ASN A 116 9.82 -13.94 11.65
C ASN A 116 8.73 -13.34 12.55
N LEU A 117 7.83 -14.15 13.08
CA LEU A 117 6.82 -13.72 14.05
C LEU A 117 7.45 -13.27 15.37
N ASP A 118 8.45 -13.99 15.88
CA ASP A 118 9.19 -13.61 17.10
C ASP A 118 9.90 -12.27 16.92
N THR A 119 10.52 -12.06 15.76
CA THR A 119 11.17 -10.79 15.42
C THR A 119 10.15 -9.65 15.35
N LYS A 120 9.01 -9.87 14.69
CA LYS A 120 7.92 -8.87 14.61
C LYS A 120 7.37 -8.56 16.00
N ALA A 121 7.09 -9.57 16.82
CA ALA A 121 6.59 -9.40 18.18
C ALA A 121 7.57 -8.60 19.06
N ALA A 122 8.88 -8.89 18.96
CA ALA A 122 9.90 -8.13 19.66
C ALA A 122 9.95 -6.66 19.24
N ASN A 123 9.81 -6.37 17.94
CA ASN A 123 9.77 -5.00 17.43
C ASN A 123 8.50 -4.24 17.85
N ILE A 124 7.34 -4.90 17.76
CA ILE A 124 6.07 -4.36 18.24
C ILE A 124 6.17 -4.03 19.72
N ARG A 125 6.71 -4.95 20.55
CA ARG A 125 6.91 -4.74 21.99
C ARG A 125 7.70 -3.46 22.28
N ARG A 126 8.77 -3.20 21.51
CA ARG A 126 9.58 -1.98 21.65
C ARG A 126 8.82 -0.73 21.25
N LEU A 127 7.96 -0.80 20.23
CA LEU A 127 7.18 0.36 19.79
C LEU A 127 6.06 0.70 20.76
N ILE A 128 5.32 -0.31 21.26
CA ILE A 128 4.19 -0.08 22.16
C ILE A 128 4.61 0.34 23.57
N SER A 129 5.86 0.10 23.98
CA SER A 129 6.36 0.60 25.27
C SER A 129 6.62 2.10 25.27
N GLU A 130 6.85 2.68 24.10
CA GLU A 130 7.18 4.09 23.94
C GLU A 130 5.99 4.88 23.36
N ALA A 131 5.28 4.34 22.37
CA ALA A 131 4.28 5.09 21.61
C ALA A 131 2.98 5.39 22.37
N ARG A 132 2.31 6.50 22.02
CA ARG A 132 1.02 6.90 22.61
C ARG A 132 -0.06 5.81 22.47
N GLY A 133 -0.07 5.13 21.34
CA GLY A 133 -1.06 4.10 21.04
C GLY A 133 -0.76 3.31 19.79
N TYR A 134 -1.55 2.26 19.59
CA TYR A 134 -1.32 1.29 18.53
C TYR A 134 -2.62 0.83 17.89
N VAL A 135 -2.62 0.69 16.56
CA VAL A 135 -3.72 0.12 15.78
C VAL A 135 -3.20 -1.06 14.98
N PHE A 136 -3.79 -2.23 15.21
CA PHE A 136 -3.54 -3.40 14.41
C PHE A 136 -4.52 -3.47 13.24
N LYS A 137 -3.98 -3.51 12.02
CA LYS A 137 -4.71 -3.87 10.82
C LYS A 137 -4.40 -5.33 10.49
N SER A 138 -5.41 -6.13 10.19
CA SER A 138 -5.20 -7.39 9.47
C SER A 138 -5.24 -7.07 7.98
N SER A 139 -4.17 -7.36 7.25
CA SER A 139 -4.04 -6.98 5.82
C SER A 139 -3.94 -8.20 4.90
N PHE A 140 -3.83 -9.41 5.46
CA PHE A 140 -3.60 -10.65 4.72
C PHE A 140 -4.69 -11.65 5.01
#